data_AF-A0A365TIW5-F1
#
_entry.id   AF-A0A365TIW5-F1
#
_cell.length_a   1.000
_cell.length_b   1.000
_cell.length_c   1.000
_cell.angle_alpha   90.00
_cell.angle_beta   90.00
_cell.angle_gamma   90.00
#
_symmetry.space_group_name_H-M   'P 1'
#
loop_
_entity.id
_entity.type
_entity.pdbx_description
1 polymer ?
#
loop_
_entity_poly.entity_id
_entity_poly.type
_entity_poly.pdbx_seq_one_letter_code
_entity_poly.pdbx_strand_id
1 'polypeptide(L)'
;MLSWVVRGTLPRIVLLLVGCLLIGLTGSAQAAAGSWSAQIPGMMVAMSDRASASQNASPPASINLQSGQLGRIQWQFQSPPGALLNAWLCHPEQCVALTGMRGSTTALAGQRANAPLYFRFALRPGQRPVRVQGLQMIVNYQ
;
A
#
# COMPACT_ATOMS: atom_id res chain seq x y z
N MET A 1 68.59 -28.50 -27.54
CA MET A 1 67.73 -27.35 -27.94
C MET A 1 66.42 -27.97 -28.41
N LEU A 2 65.25 -27.91 -27.76
CA LEU A 2 64.63 -27.01 -26.78
C LEU A 2 63.73 -27.85 -25.85
N SER A 3 63.73 -27.50 -24.57
CA SER A 3 62.89 -28.08 -23.51
C SER A 3 61.47 -27.50 -23.56
N TRP A 4 60.46 -28.35 -23.65
CA TRP A 4 59.04 -27.99 -23.52
C TRP A 4 58.70 -27.78 -22.04
N VAL A 5 58.36 -26.55 -21.65
CA VAL A 5 57.86 -26.23 -20.30
C VAL A 5 56.47 -25.59 -20.47
N VAL A 6 55.44 -26.42 -20.46
CA VAL A 6 54.05 -25.97 -20.28
C VAL A 6 53.86 -25.80 -18.77
N ARG A 7 54.23 -24.64 -18.23
CA ARG A 7 53.92 -24.26 -16.85
C ARG A 7 52.49 -23.74 -16.80
N GLY A 8 51.63 -24.51 -16.14
CA GLY A 8 50.26 -24.14 -15.82
C GLY A 8 50.21 -22.93 -14.87
N THR A 9 49.87 -21.77 -15.41
CA THR A 9 49.59 -20.54 -14.65
C THR A 9 48.22 -19.94 -15.02
N LEU A 10 47.27 -20.78 -15.43
CA LEU A 10 45.92 -20.36 -15.79
C LEU A 10 44.81 -20.47 -14.71
N PRO A 11 44.98 -21.10 -13.52
CA PRO A 11 43.81 -21.32 -12.66
C PRO A 11 43.40 -20.09 -11.82
N ARG A 12 44.33 -19.21 -11.44
CA ARG A 12 44.03 -18.08 -10.52
C ARG A 12 43.33 -16.91 -11.21
N ILE A 13 43.68 -16.60 -12.46
CA ILE A 13 43.08 -15.49 -13.21
C ILE A 13 41.64 -15.82 -13.60
N VAL A 14 41.38 -17.07 -14.01
CA VAL A 14 40.02 -17.55 -14.31
C VAL A 14 39.15 -17.56 -13.05
N LEU A 15 39.69 -17.99 -11.90
CA LEU A 15 38.94 -17.99 -10.64
C LEU A 15 38.59 -16.57 -10.16
N LEU A 16 39.50 -15.60 -10.32
CA LEU A 16 39.26 -14.19 -9.98
C LEU A 16 38.23 -13.52 -10.90
N LEU A 17 38.26 -13.83 -12.20
CA LEU A 17 37.28 -13.31 -13.16
C LEU A 17 35.88 -13.89 -12.92
N VAL A 18 35.78 -15.18 -12.59
CA VAL A 18 34.50 -15.81 -12.20
C VAL A 18 33.98 -15.24 -10.88
N GLY A 19 34.86 -15.00 -9.90
CA GLY A 19 34.50 -14.37 -8.62
C GLY A 19 33.96 -12.94 -8.79
N CYS A 20 34.60 -12.11 -9.62
CA CYS A 20 34.12 -10.75 -9.91
C CYS A 20 32.80 -10.75 -10.69
N LEU A 21 32.57 -11.71 -11.59
CA LEU A 21 31.33 -11.80 -12.37
C LEU A 21 30.12 -12.15 -11.49
N LEU A 22 30.31 -12.95 -10.44
CA LEU A 22 29.23 -13.39 -9.54
C LEU A 22 28.74 -12.29 -8.59
N ILE A 23 29.56 -11.26 -8.31
CA ILE A 23 29.18 -10.15 -7.40
C ILE A 23 28.23 -9.15 -8.10
N GLY A 24 28.26 -9.07 -9.44
CA GLY A 24 27.43 -8.13 -10.21
C GLY A 24 25.97 -8.56 -10.42
N LEU A 25 25.60 -9.79 -10.07
CA LEU A 25 24.27 -10.37 -10.36
C LEU A 25 23.26 -10.27 -9.22
N THR A 26 23.63 -9.71 -8.06
CA THR A 26 22.66 -9.43 -6.99
C THR A 26 21.93 -8.12 -7.28
N GLY A 27 21.16 -8.10 -8.37
CA GLY A 27 20.18 -7.04 -8.63
C GLY A 27 19.11 -7.11 -7.56
N SER A 28 19.14 -6.18 -6.61
CA SER A 28 18.05 -5.98 -5.67
C SER A 28 16.83 -5.53 -6.48
N ALA A 29 15.85 -6.42 -6.64
CA ALA A 29 14.53 -6.08 -7.16
C ALA A 29 13.84 -5.17 -6.13
N GLN A 30 14.19 -3.89 -6.17
CA GLN A 30 13.49 -2.86 -5.42
C GLN A 30 12.14 -2.70 -6.10
N ALA A 31 11.06 -3.00 -5.37
CA ALA A 31 9.74 -2.67 -5.86
C ALA A 31 9.67 -1.14 -6.01
N ALA A 32 9.12 -0.70 -7.15
CA ALA A 32 9.17 0.70 -7.54
C ALA A 32 8.19 1.48 -6.65
N ALA A 33 8.70 2.45 -5.90
CA ALA A 33 7.85 3.32 -5.11
C ALA A 33 6.93 4.16 -6.01
N GLY A 34 5.69 4.31 -5.59
CA GLY A 34 4.69 5.05 -6.36
C GLY A 34 3.48 5.43 -5.52
N SER A 35 2.49 6.01 -6.19
CA SER A 35 1.22 6.34 -5.58
C SER A 35 0.05 6.18 -6.54
N TRP A 36 -1.11 5.88 -5.99
CA TRP A 36 -2.38 5.92 -6.71
C TRP A 36 -3.42 6.64 -5.86
N SER A 37 -4.48 7.11 -6.50
CA SER A 37 -5.62 7.72 -5.81
C SER A 37 -6.92 7.11 -6.27
N ALA A 38 -7.91 7.14 -5.39
CA ALA A 38 -9.26 6.68 -5.68
C ALA A 38 -10.29 7.65 -5.12
N GLN A 39 -11.31 7.93 -5.92
CA GLN A 39 -12.55 8.58 -5.50
C GLN A 39 -13.61 7.51 -5.29
N ILE A 40 -14.29 7.52 -4.16
CA ILE A 40 -15.29 6.52 -3.79
C ILE A 40 -16.67 7.19 -3.72
N PRO A 41 -17.73 6.53 -4.22
CA PRO A 41 -19.09 7.06 -4.09
C PRO A 41 -19.48 7.31 -2.64
N GLY A 42 -20.18 8.42 -2.41
CA GLY A 42 -20.77 8.71 -1.10
C GLY A 42 -21.86 7.71 -0.73
N MET A 43 -22.10 7.55 0.57
CA MET A 43 -23.02 6.54 1.11
C MET A 43 -23.85 7.09 2.27
N MET A 44 -24.99 6.47 2.53
CA MET A 44 -25.77 6.71 3.73
C MET A 44 -25.22 5.88 4.90
N VAL A 45 -25.10 6.52 6.07
CA VAL A 45 -24.72 5.89 7.34
C VAL A 45 -25.91 6.06 8.28
N ALA A 46 -26.57 4.95 8.62
CA ALA A 46 -27.82 4.97 9.37
C ALA A 46 -27.74 4.27 10.73
N MET A 47 -26.77 3.37 10.92
CA MET A 47 -26.67 2.51 12.09
C MET A 47 -25.55 3.01 13.02
N SER A 48 -25.80 2.94 14.33
CA SER A 48 -24.80 3.24 15.36
C SER A 48 -24.18 2.00 16.00
N ASP A 49 -24.89 0.88 15.94
CA ASP A 49 -24.49 -0.43 16.47
C ASP A 49 -23.67 -1.25 15.45
N ARG A 50 -23.80 -0.93 14.16
CA ARG A 50 -23.07 -1.58 13.06
C ARG A 50 -22.44 -0.55 12.14
N ALA A 51 -21.18 -0.79 11.78
CA ALA A 51 -20.50 0.00 10.76
C ALA A 51 -20.85 -0.48 9.34
N SER A 52 -21.23 0.46 8.48
CA SER A 52 -21.41 0.25 7.04
C SER A 52 -20.10 0.48 6.30
N ALA A 53 -19.83 -0.32 5.27
CA ALA A 53 -18.63 -0.19 4.44
C ALA A 53 -18.91 0.58 3.15
N SER A 54 -17.93 1.37 2.70
CA SER A 54 -17.95 1.97 1.36
C SER A 54 -17.70 0.91 0.29
N GLN A 55 -17.78 1.32 -0.98
CA GLN A 55 -17.19 0.52 -2.06
C GLN A 55 -15.67 0.42 -1.89
N ASN A 56 -15.10 -0.62 -2.47
CA ASN A 56 -13.66 -0.86 -2.46
C ASN A 56 -12.93 0.12 -3.37
N ALA A 57 -11.80 0.61 -2.90
CA ALA A 57 -10.77 1.28 -3.67
C ALA A 57 -9.66 0.26 -3.96
N SER A 58 -9.41 0.03 -5.24
CA SER A 58 -8.34 -0.84 -5.71
C SER A 58 -7.35 -0.04 -6.55
N PRO A 59 -6.07 -0.43 -6.58
CA PRO A 59 -5.10 0.15 -7.48
C PRO A 59 -5.56 0.00 -8.95
N PRO A 60 -5.29 0.99 -9.82
CA PRO A 60 -5.54 0.86 -11.26
C PRO A 60 -4.83 -0.36 -11.86
N ALA A 61 -5.46 -1.02 -12.81
CA ALA A 61 -4.91 -2.23 -13.46
C ALA A 61 -3.56 -1.99 -14.19
N SER A 62 -3.23 -0.74 -14.52
CA SER A 62 -1.95 -0.35 -15.10
C SER A 62 -0.77 -0.39 -14.12
N ILE A 63 -1.04 -0.50 -12.81
CA ILE A 63 -0.01 -0.55 -11.76
C ILE A 63 0.19 -2.00 -11.33
N ASN A 64 1.42 -2.52 -11.50
CA ASN A 64 1.79 -3.84 -11.00
C ASN A 64 2.21 -3.78 -9.52
N LEU A 65 1.37 -4.32 -8.64
CA LEU A 65 1.59 -4.36 -7.19
C LEU A 65 1.68 -5.77 -6.62
N GLN A 66 2.06 -6.78 -7.43
CA GLN A 66 2.08 -8.19 -6.99
C GLN A 66 2.89 -8.40 -5.71
N SER A 67 4.01 -7.69 -5.57
CA SER A 67 4.87 -7.70 -4.38
C SER A 67 4.95 -6.34 -3.67
N GLY A 68 4.08 -5.39 -4.04
CA GLY A 68 4.10 -4.03 -3.49
C GLY A 68 3.55 -3.99 -2.07
N GLN A 69 4.12 -3.14 -1.24
CA GLN A 69 3.70 -2.91 0.15
C GLN A 69 3.12 -1.50 0.30
N LEU A 70 2.06 -1.40 1.09
CA LEU A 70 1.47 -0.10 1.45
C LEU A 70 2.50 0.73 2.23
N GLY A 71 2.47 2.03 1.98
CA GLY A 71 3.20 3.04 2.72
C GLY A 71 2.24 3.97 3.46
N ARG A 72 2.37 5.27 3.20
CA ARG A 72 1.45 6.28 3.73
C ARG A 72 0.15 6.29 2.94
N ILE A 73 -0.97 6.42 3.65
CA ILE A 73 -2.28 6.66 3.06
C ILE A 73 -2.83 7.97 3.59
N GLN A 74 -3.23 8.85 2.67
CA GLN A 74 -3.95 10.08 2.96
C GLN A 74 -5.42 9.90 2.61
N TRP A 75 -6.31 10.47 3.42
CA TRP A 75 -7.75 10.40 3.17
C TRP A 75 -8.43 11.75 3.30
N GLN A 76 -9.59 11.85 2.66
CA GLN A 76 -10.61 12.82 3.01
C GLN A 76 -12.03 12.26 2.81
N PHE A 77 -12.98 12.80 3.56
CA PHE A 77 -14.42 12.67 3.36
C PHE A 77 -15.12 13.88 3.98
N GLN A 78 -16.41 14.06 3.72
CA GLN A 78 -17.23 15.06 4.37
C GLN A 78 -18.47 14.42 5.00
N SER A 79 -18.89 14.97 6.15
CA SER A 79 -20.18 14.69 6.79
C SER A 79 -20.92 16.01 7.05
N PRO A 80 -22.26 15.97 7.22
CA PRO A 80 -23.01 17.16 7.59
C PRO A 80 -22.49 17.79 8.89
N PRO A 81 -22.55 19.13 9.03
CA PRO A 81 -22.18 19.81 10.27
C PRO A 81 -22.94 19.24 11.47
N GLY A 82 -22.23 19.03 12.59
CA GLY A 82 -22.80 18.48 13.83
C GLY A 82 -23.03 16.96 13.82
N ALA A 83 -22.84 16.28 12.69
CA ALA A 83 -22.91 14.82 12.64
C ALA A 83 -21.72 14.20 13.39
N LEU A 84 -22.02 13.29 14.31
CA LEU A 84 -21.02 12.52 15.05
C LEU A 84 -20.99 11.09 14.56
N LEU A 85 -19.88 10.68 13.97
CA LEU A 85 -19.69 9.31 13.49
C LEU A 85 -18.27 8.84 13.76
N ASN A 86 -18.11 7.53 13.87
CA ASN A 86 -16.82 6.86 13.91
C ASN A 86 -16.46 6.45 12.49
N ALA A 87 -15.20 6.63 12.12
CA ALA A 87 -14.69 6.33 10.78
C ALA A 87 -13.44 5.46 10.89
N TRP A 88 -13.31 4.51 9.96
CA TRP A 88 -12.13 3.66 9.83
C TRP A 88 -11.70 3.55 8.38
N LEU A 89 -10.40 3.40 8.17
CA LEU A 89 -9.82 2.93 6.90
C LEU A 89 -9.41 1.48 7.07
N CYS A 90 -9.90 0.61 6.20
CA CYS A 90 -9.73 -0.83 6.32
C CYS A 90 -8.96 -1.42 5.15
N HIS A 91 -8.00 -2.26 5.52
CA HIS A 91 -7.39 -3.32 4.73
C HIS A 91 -8.04 -4.65 5.16
N PRO A 92 -8.05 -5.72 4.34
CA PRO A 92 -8.66 -7.01 4.72
C PRO A 92 -8.13 -7.59 6.03
N GLU A 93 -6.88 -7.30 6.37
CA GLU A 93 -6.22 -7.82 7.58
C GLU A 93 -6.36 -6.88 8.79
N GLN A 94 -6.65 -5.58 8.59
CA GLN A 94 -6.72 -4.61 9.69
C GLN A 94 -7.48 -3.33 9.34
N CYS A 95 -8.14 -2.75 10.33
CA CYS A 95 -8.79 -1.44 10.24
C CYS A 95 -8.15 -0.44 11.20
N VAL A 96 -7.94 0.79 10.72
CA VAL A 96 -7.36 1.90 11.47
C VAL A 96 -8.43 2.94 11.72
N ALA A 97 -8.61 3.34 12.98
CA ALA A 97 -9.53 4.43 13.33
C ALA A 97 -9.02 5.77 12.79
N LEU A 98 -9.91 6.57 12.22
CA LEU A 98 -9.59 7.88 11.67
C LEU A 98 -9.94 8.97 12.67
N THR A 99 -9.00 9.88 12.93
CA THR A 99 -9.15 10.97 13.90
C THR A 99 -9.97 12.16 13.37
N GLY A 100 -10.30 12.16 12.08
CA GLY A 100 -11.08 13.23 11.46
C GLY A 100 -11.40 12.98 10.00
N MET A 101 -12.13 13.95 9.43
CA MET A 101 -12.57 13.97 8.03
C MET A 101 -11.43 13.99 7.02
N ARG A 102 -10.24 14.48 7.39
CA ARG A 102 -9.02 14.49 6.57
C ARG A 102 -7.83 14.08 7.44
N GLY A 103 -6.88 13.36 6.87
CA GLY A 103 -5.64 13.02 7.57
C GLY A 103 -4.71 12.12 6.77
N SER A 104 -3.73 11.56 7.47
CA SER A 104 -2.82 10.56 6.92
C SER A 104 -2.41 9.53 7.97
N THR A 105 -2.06 8.32 7.54
CA THR A 105 -1.64 7.22 8.41
C THR A 105 -0.57 6.37 7.73
N THR A 106 0.30 5.78 8.53
CA THR A 106 1.24 4.73 8.14
C THR A 106 0.96 3.43 8.89
N ALA A 107 -0.14 3.33 9.62
CA ALA A 107 -0.48 2.13 10.41
C ALA A 107 -0.77 0.90 9.53
N LEU A 108 -1.09 1.11 8.26
CA LEU A 108 -1.24 0.05 7.25
C LEU A 108 0.07 -0.26 6.50
N ALA A 109 1.19 0.37 6.85
CA ALA A 109 2.45 0.17 6.12
C ALA A 109 2.94 -1.28 6.22
N GLY A 110 3.55 -1.78 5.15
CA GLY A 110 4.03 -3.16 5.04
C GLY A 110 2.96 -4.19 4.65
N GLN A 111 1.68 -3.82 4.70
CA GLN A 111 0.58 -4.65 4.20
C GLN A 111 0.59 -4.72 2.67
N ARG A 112 -0.10 -5.71 2.08
CA ARG A 112 -0.14 -5.90 0.62
C ARG A 112 -0.82 -4.72 -0.09
N ALA A 113 -0.13 -4.10 -1.04
CA ALA A 113 -0.65 -2.94 -1.78
C ALA A 113 -1.65 -3.29 -2.89
N ASN A 114 -1.76 -4.58 -3.26
CA ASN A 114 -2.75 -5.06 -4.22
C ASN A 114 -4.11 -5.39 -3.60
N ALA A 115 -4.24 -5.32 -2.27
CA ALA A 115 -5.49 -5.58 -1.58
C ALA A 115 -6.44 -4.38 -1.64
N PRO A 116 -7.77 -4.60 -1.72
CA PRO A 116 -8.73 -3.51 -1.73
C PRO A 116 -8.76 -2.79 -0.38
N LEU A 117 -8.80 -1.46 -0.42
CA LEU A 117 -9.02 -0.60 0.74
C LEU A 117 -10.45 -0.08 0.74
N TYR A 118 -11.03 0.16 1.91
CA TYR A 118 -12.38 0.73 2.00
C TYR A 118 -12.56 1.51 3.30
N PHE A 119 -13.49 2.46 3.29
CA PHE A 119 -13.90 3.14 4.49
C PHE A 119 -14.99 2.35 5.21
N ARG A 120 -15.03 2.46 6.53
CA ARG A 120 -16.19 2.06 7.34
C ARG A 120 -16.67 3.23 8.16
N PHE A 121 -17.97 3.30 8.36
CA PHE A 121 -18.61 4.35 9.15
C PHE A 121 -19.71 3.79 10.03
N ALA A 122 -19.79 4.27 11.27
CA ALA A 122 -20.91 4.04 12.17
C ALA A 122 -21.30 5.35 12.83
N LEU A 123 -22.59 5.61 12.97
CA LEU A 123 -23.04 6.75 13.76
C LEU A 123 -22.66 6.58 15.23
N ARG A 124 -22.49 7.68 15.96
CA ARG A 124 -22.56 7.60 17.42
C ARG A 124 -24.01 7.43 17.88
N PRO A 125 -24.27 6.80 19.04
CA PRO A 125 -25.63 6.64 19.54
C PRO A 125 -26.41 7.97 19.60
N GLY A 126 -27.69 7.92 19.23
CA GLY A 126 -28.58 9.09 19.24
C GLY A 126 -28.46 10.02 18.02
N GLN A 127 -27.58 9.72 17.05
CA GLN A 127 -27.47 10.48 15.82
C GLN A 127 -28.52 10.02 14.78
N ARG A 128 -28.93 10.95 13.92
CA ARG A 128 -29.81 10.63 12.78
C ARG A 128 -28.98 10.10 11.60
N PRO A 129 -29.59 9.35 10.67
CA PRO A 129 -28.93 8.95 9.43
C PRO A 129 -28.32 10.14 8.69
N VAL A 130 -27.07 10.00 8.24
CA VAL A 130 -26.34 11.04 7.51
C VAL A 130 -25.76 10.50 6.21
N ARG A 131 -25.56 11.40 5.25
CA ARG A 131 -24.81 11.08 4.02
C ARG A 131 -23.36 11.50 4.18
N VAL A 132 -22.45 10.55 4.04
CA VAL A 132 -21.02 10.86 3.88
C VAL A 132 -20.69 10.97 2.38
N GLN A 133 -19.86 11.94 2.02
CA GLN A 133 -19.55 12.25 0.62
C GLN A 133 -18.10 12.68 0.43
N GLY A 134 -17.69 12.81 -0.83
CA GLY A 134 -16.32 13.18 -1.22
C GLY A 134 -15.24 12.28 -0.63
N LEU A 135 -15.54 10.98 -0.48
CA LEU A 135 -14.61 9.97 -0.01
C LEU A 135 -13.49 9.86 -1.03
N GLN A 136 -12.26 10.12 -0.61
CA GLN A 136 -11.08 10.04 -1.44
C GLN A 136 -9.91 9.52 -0.61
N MET A 137 -9.03 8.75 -1.27
CA MET A 137 -7.75 8.39 -0.70
C MET A 137 -6.61 8.50 -1.71
N ILE A 138 -5.41 8.78 -1.21
CA ILE A 138 -4.14 8.70 -1.94
C ILE A 138 -3.31 7.68 -1.18
N VAL A 139 -2.80 6.68 -1.91
CA VAL A 139 -2.11 5.52 -1.35
C VAL A 139 -0.72 5.47 -1.95
N ASN A 140 0.28 5.63 -1.10
CA ASN A 140 1.67 5.38 -1.47
C ASN A 140 1.98 3.90 -1.29
N TYR A 141 2.85 3.38 -2.15
CA TYR A 141 3.36 2.02 -2.07
C TYR A 141 4.84 1.98 -2.43
N GLN A 142 5.49 0.87 -2.10
CA GLN A 142 6.88 0.58 -2.45
C GLN A 142 7.08 -0.89 -2.73
#